data_AF-A0A926ENU6-F1
#
_entry.id   AF-A0A926ENU6-F1
#
_cell.length_a   1.000
_cell.length_b   1.000
_cell.length_c   1.000
_cell.angle_alpha   90.00
_cell.angle_beta   90.00
_cell.angle_gamma   90.00
#
_symmetry.space_group_name_H-M   'P 1'
#
loop_
_entity.id
_entity.type
_entity.pdbx_description
1 polymer ?
#
loop_
_entity_poly.entity_id
_entity_poly.type
_entity_poly.pdbx_seq_one_letter_code
_entity_poly.pdbx_strand_id
1 'polypeptide(L)'
;MKICIRVAAAIFAAVLLAGCTARGAGEEPTSSEESSRTNFTVSQEEEPLQEEPESQPAQEETEDLLLPLVRSGIAFYFWETPSQIEGVGLGYFGFLKLAQQNDMEQYKDAQTGMYHIPCALLEEQVMKYFDIPREQIREGYNWYQPDGDYYEADAAPDFGNTIRMIGQKETEDALTADFYVADKSGRILREVRLTLQKEGEEYRYASCHSVNRDYYGNCVSMDIALLGDDELIFEKSTDIPSKQLFAFAMYIINQEGIQRENWEAWQGNIPLDVIEQALSCYLGEVYFDPEEIENYDPQNQVFTGRMIGGFGGARNARIVSEDQAENVLTLVLDFCDMQDDNKVYYTKTYKIQINGESYQYLSIAKQMPEN
;
A
#
# COMPACT_ATOMS: atom_id res chain seq x y z
N MET A 1 -0.37 -35.24 -35.39
CA MET A 1 0.82 -34.59 -35.99
C MET A 1 0.97 -33.24 -35.31
N LYS A 2 1.45 -33.22 -34.06
CA LYS A 2 2.85 -33.01 -33.59
C LYS A 2 3.31 -31.54 -33.67
N ILE A 3 3.64 -31.02 -32.46
CA ILE A 3 4.57 -29.93 -32.08
C ILE A 3 3.92 -28.53 -31.99
N CYS A 4 3.50 -28.06 -30.81
CA CYS A 4 4.28 -27.44 -29.71
C CYS A 4 5.03 -26.15 -30.10
N ILE A 5 4.70 -25.02 -29.45
CA ILE A 5 5.61 -24.19 -28.63
C ILE A 5 4.76 -23.27 -27.75
N ARG A 6 4.92 -23.43 -26.43
CA ARG A 6 4.58 -22.47 -25.37
C ARG A 6 5.66 -21.39 -25.36
N VAL A 7 5.31 -20.10 -25.31
CA VAL A 7 6.08 -19.05 -24.59
C VAL A 7 5.15 -17.84 -24.38
N ALA A 8 4.84 -17.53 -23.13
CA ALA A 8 4.66 -16.16 -22.60
C ALA A 8 4.47 -16.25 -21.08
N ALA A 9 5.52 -16.71 -20.41
CA ALA A 9 5.77 -16.45 -19.00
C ALA A 9 6.82 -15.33 -18.92
N ALA A 10 6.77 -14.56 -17.83
CA ALA A 10 7.76 -13.58 -17.37
C ALA A 10 7.71 -12.17 -17.98
N ILE A 11 6.92 -11.27 -17.36
CA ILE A 11 7.34 -9.88 -17.09
C ILE A 11 6.67 -9.44 -15.78
N PHE A 12 7.34 -9.66 -14.64
CA PHE A 12 7.29 -8.80 -13.43
C PHE A 12 8.34 -9.27 -12.42
N ALA A 13 9.60 -9.27 -12.83
CA ALA A 13 10.77 -9.47 -11.95
C ALA A 13 12.05 -9.00 -12.66
N ALA A 14 12.20 -7.69 -12.88
CA ALA A 14 13.48 -7.10 -13.32
C ALA A 14 13.49 -5.57 -13.27
N VAL A 15 13.38 -4.95 -12.10
CA VAL A 15 14.00 -3.62 -11.84
C VAL A 15 14.45 -3.59 -10.38
N LEU A 16 15.63 -4.13 -10.12
CA LEU A 16 16.53 -3.82 -9.00
C LEU A 16 17.66 -4.84 -9.04
N LEU A 17 18.65 -4.63 -9.90
CA LEU A 17 20.03 -5.12 -9.79
C LEU A 17 20.84 -4.58 -10.99
N ALA A 18 21.30 -3.34 -10.88
CA ALA A 18 22.40 -2.83 -11.68
C ALA A 18 23.16 -1.77 -10.86
N GLY A 19 23.74 -2.20 -9.75
CA GLY A 19 24.76 -1.48 -9.00
C GLY A 19 26.08 -2.24 -9.10
N CYS A 20 26.98 -1.72 -9.94
CA CYS A 20 28.44 -1.80 -9.90
C CYS A 20 29.13 -3.06 -9.33
N THR A 21 29.88 -3.76 -10.19
CA THR A 21 31.16 -4.38 -9.79
C THR A 21 32.25 -4.03 -10.81
N ALA A 22 32.91 -2.90 -10.59
CA ALA A 22 34.29 -2.72 -11.03
C ALA A 22 35.19 -3.24 -9.90
N ARG A 23 35.94 -4.32 -10.15
CA ARG A 23 37.10 -4.70 -9.34
C ARG A 23 38.23 -5.06 -10.27
N GLY A 24 39.17 -4.11 -10.38
CA GLY A 24 40.48 -4.34 -10.99
C GLY A 24 41.33 -5.25 -10.11
N ALA A 25 42.26 -5.96 -10.76
CA ALA A 25 43.32 -6.69 -10.13
C ALA A 25 44.66 -6.27 -10.78
N GLY A 26 45.63 -5.93 -9.92
CA GLY A 26 47.07 -6.08 -10.13
C GLY A 26 47.77 -5.06 -11.02
N GLU A 27 48.56 -4.16 -10.44
CA GLU A 27 50.00 -4.36 -10.18
C GLU A 27 50.66 -3.01 -9.76
N GLU A 28 51.51 -3.08 -8.72
CA GLU A 28 52.46 -2.05 -8.25
C GLU A 28 53.63 -1.84 -9.25
N PRO A 29 54.68 -0.99 -8.99
CA PRO A 29 54.89 0.06 -7.97
C PRO A 29 55.44 1.39 -8.59
N THR A 30 55.63 2.45 -7.80
CA THR A 30 56.95 3.15 -7.67
C THR A 30 56.93 4.37 -6.71
N SER A 31 57.96 4.41 -5.87
CA SER A 31 58.72 5.57 -5.33
C SER A 31 57.96 6.68 -4.60
N SER A 32 58.05 6.74 -3.27
CA SER A 32 59.09 7.45 -2.46
C SER A 32 58.73 8.91 -2.16
N GLU A 33 58.48 9.22 -0.90
CA GLU A 33 59.32 10.14 -0.10
C GLU A 33 58.72 10.34 1.31
N GLU A 34 59.61 10.27 2.29
CA GLU A 34 59.36 10.53 3.72
C GLU A 34 59.06 12.02 3.97
N SER A 35 58.10 12.32 4.86
CA SER A 35 58.28 13.45 5.78
C SER A 35 57.34 13.38 6.99
N SER A 36 57.93 12.97 8.11
CA SER A 36 57.72 13.37 9.51
C SER A 36 56.43 14.08 10.00
N ARG A 37 55.99 13.59 11.19
CA ARG A 37 55.33 14.31 12.32
C ARG A 37 53.84 14.65 12.11
N THR A 38 52.91 14.36 13.03
CA THR A 38 52.94 14.37 14.50
C THR A 38 51.75 13.58 15.04
N ASN A 39 51.93 12.91 16.19
CA ASN A 39 50.88 12.24 16.95
C ASN A 39 49.81 13.23 17.45
N PHE A 40 48.54 12.94 17.18
CA PHE A 40 47.41 13.42 17.98
C PHE A 40 46.59 12.21 18.44
N THR A 41 46.70 11.91 19.73
CA THR A 41 45.83 10.98 20.43
C THR A 41 44.53 11.73 20.72
N VAL A 42 43.42 11.33 20.09
CA VAL A 42 42.07 11.71 20.50
C VAL A 42 41.48 10.51 21.22
N SER A 43 41.32 10.63 22.53
CA SER A 43 40.57 9.68 23.35
C SER A 43 39.10 9.74 22.92
N GLN A 44 38.56 8.66 22.38
CA GLN A 44 37.11 8.47 22.28
C GLN A 44 36.63 7.99 23.65
N GLU A 45 35.85 8.83 24.33
CA GLU A 45 34.94 8.37 25.38
C GLU A 45 33.83 7.57 24.69
N GLU A 46 33.77 6.26 24.96
CA GLU A 46 32.63 5.42 24.59
C GLU A 46 31.45 5.83 25.48
N GLU A 47 30.41 6.42 24.89
CA GLU A 47 29.10 6.50 25.56
C GLU A 47 28.53 5.08 25.72
N PRO A 48 28.00 4.72 26.90
CA PRO A 48 27.43 3.40 27.11
C PRO A 48 26.15 3.25 26.28
N LEU A 49 26.07 2.13 25.54
CA LEU A 49 24.85 1.64 24.92
C LEU A 49 23.71 1.69 25.93
N GLN A 50 22.70 2.51 25.66
CA GLN A 50 21.43 2.48 26.40
C GLN A 50 20.78 1.12 26.14
N GLU A 51 20.57 0.35 27.22
CA GLU A 51 19.78 -0.88 27.18
C GLU A 51 18.37 -0.54 26.69
N GLU A 52 17.89 -1.24 25.65
CA GLU A 52 16.50 -1.16 25.23
C GLU A 52 15.59 -1.59 26.40
N PRO A 53 14.49 -0.87 26.69
CA PRO A 53 13.61 -1.21 27.79
C PRO A 53 12.95 -2.58 27.56
N GLU A 54 12.97 -3.46 28.58
CA GLU A 54 12.28 -4.75 28.57
C GLU A 54 10.80 -4.57 28.17
N SER A 55 10.35 -5.29 27.14
CA SER A 55 8.96 -5.36 26.71
C SER A 55 8.07 -5.92 27.83
N GLN A 56 6.88 -5.33 28.03
CA GLN A 56 5.93 -5.83 29.02
C GLN A 56 5.14 -7.03 28.47
N PRO A 57 4.77 -8.04 29.28
CA PRO A 57 4.09 -9.26 28.81
C PRO A 57 2.79 -9.04 28.02
N ALA A 58 2.01 -8.01 28.38
CA ALA A 58 0.78 -7.65 27.65
C ALA A 58 1.05 -7.09 26.24
N GLN A 59 2.24 -6.54 26.02
CA GLN A 59 2.68 -6.06 24.72
C GLN A 59 3.10 -7.23 23.81
N GLU A 60 3.72 -8.28 24.36
CA GLU A 60 4.10 -9.49 23.60
C GLU A 60 2.87 -10.26 23.08
N GLU A 61 1.85 -10.48 23.92
CA GLU A 61 0.60 -11.14 23.47
C GLU A 61 -0.11 -10.34 22.38
N THR A 62 -0.04 -9.01 22.45
CA THR A 62 -0.65 -8.11 21.47
C THR A 62 0.16 -8.08 20.17
N GLU A 63 1.49 -8.13 20.25
CA GLU A 63 2.36 -8.26 19.08
C GLU A 63 2.15 -9.60 18.37
N ASP A 64 2.01 -10.71 19.10
CA ASP A 64 1.70 -12.01 18.53
C ASP A 64 0.36 -12.01 17.77
N LEU A 65 -0.63 -11.30 18.30
CA LEU A 65 -1.92 -11.11 17.66
C LEU A 65 -1.79 -10.30 16.36
N LEU A 66 -1.14 -9.14 16.42
CA LEU A 66 -1.18 -8.13 15.36
C LEU A 66 -0.12 -8.33 14.27
N LEU A 67 1.06 -8.85 14.61
CA LEU A 67 2.18 -8.93 13.68
C LEU A 67 1.88 -9.75 12.40
N PRO A 68 1.15 -10.88 12.46
CA PRO A 68 0.74 -11.60 11.24
C PRO A 68 -0.24 -10.83 10.36
N LEU A 69 -1.12 -10.01 10.95
CA LEU A 69 -2.04 -9.14 10.19
C LEU A 69 -1.27 -8.07 9.44
N VAL A 70 -0.22 -7.52 10.05
CA VAL A 70 0.59 -6.50 9.40
C VAL A 70 1.53 -7.11 8.36
N ARG A 71 2.17 -8.25 8.68
CA ARG A 71 3.12 -8.92 7.77
C ARG A 71 2.46 -9.64 6.60
N SER A 72 1.18 -10.01 6.69
CA SER A 72 0.45 -10.58 5.56
C SER A 72 0.12 -9.57 4.46
N GLY A 73 0.44 -8.30 4.72
CA GLY A 73 0.08 -7.21 3.83
C GLY A 73 -1.40 -6.88 3.83
N ILE A 74 -2.20 -7.51 4.70
CA ILE A 74 -3.55 -7.05 4.99
C ILE A 74 -3.48 -5.60 5.48
N ALA A 75 -2.50 -5.26 6.33
CA ALA A 75 -2.30 -3.87 6.74
C ALA A 75 -1.50 -3.00 5.73
N PHE A 76 -1.12 -3.50 4.54
CA PHE A 76 -0.54 -2.65 3.49
C PHE A 76 -1.60 -1.95 2.64
N TYR A 77 -2.84 -2.40 2.73
CA TYR A 77 -4.00 -1.88 2.01
C TYR A 77 -5.10 -1.49 3.02
N PHE A 78 -6.12 -0.80 2.53
CA PHE A 78 -7.24 -0.35 3.35
C PHE A 78 -8.41 -1.28 3.14
N TRP A 79 -8.93 -1.84 4.24
CA TRP A 79 -10.08 -2.72 4.22
C TRP A 79 -11.02 -2.29 5.33
N GLU A 80 -12.20 -1.82 4.93
CA GLU A 80 -13.30 -1.47 5.83
C GLU A 80 -13.97 -2.71 6.39
N THR A 81 -13.95 -3.81 5.64
CA THR A 81 -14.53 -5.09 6.05
C THR A 81 -13.67 -6.29 5.65
N PRO A 82 -13.76 -7.43 6.38
CA PRO A 82 -13.10 -8.68 6.00
C PRO A 82 -13.38 -9.15 4.56
N SER A 83 -14.58 -8.88 4.03
CA SER A 83 -15.01 -9.33 2.70
C SER A 83 -14.26 -8.65 1.55
N GLN A 84 -13.58 -7.54 1.80
CA GLN A 84 -12.79 -6.83 0.80
C GLN A 84 -11.39 -7.44 0.65
N ILE A 85 -10.93 -8.21 1.65
CA ILE A 85 -9.56 -8.75 1.68
C ILE A 85 -9.43 -9.87 0.65
N GLU A 86 -8.45 -9.74 -0.25
CA GLU A 86 -8.15 -10.75 -1.25
C GLU A 86 -7.65 -12.07 -0.62
N GLY A 87 -8.02 -13.20 -1.23
CA GLY A 87 -7.64 -14.54 -0.77
C GLY A 87 -6.12 -14.75 -0.59
N VAL A 88 -5.29 -14.03 -1.34
CA VAL A 88 -3.82 -14.07 -1.17
C VAL A 88 -3.40 -13.53 0.21
N GLY A 89 -3.94 -12.39 0.63
CA GLY A 89 -3.64 -11.80 1.94
C GLY A 89 -4.12 -12.67 3.10
N LEU A 90 -5.30 -13.27 2.95
CA LEU A 90 -5.88 -14.22 3.90
C LEU A 90 -5.05 -15.50 4.01
N GLY A 91 -4.66 -16.08 2.87
CA GLY A 91 -3.77 -17.24 2.80
C GLY A 91 -2.45 -17.00 3.51
N TYR A 92 -1.84 -15.83 3.27
CA TYR A 92 -0.59 -15.44 3.90
C TYR A 92 -0.72 -15.23 5.41
N PHE A 93 -1.80 -14.59 5.86
CA PHE A 93 -2.10 -14.47 7.28
C PHE A 93 -2.20 -15.84 7.96
N GLY A 94 -2.94 -16.77 7.35
CA GLY A 94 -3.09 -18.14 7.84
C GLY A 94 -1.74 -18.85 7.96
N PHE A 95 -0.89 -18.74 6.93
CA PHE A 95 0.48 -19.26 6.95
C PHE A 95 1.30 -18.71 8.12
N LEU A 96 1.35 -17.38 8.29
CA LEU A 96 2.13 -16.74 9.34
C LEU A 96 1.65 -17.12 10.74
N LYS A 97 0.33 -17.19 10.95
CA LYS A 97 -0.24 -17.63 12.22
C LYS A 97 0.10 -19.08 12.53
N LEU A 98 0.00 -19.97 11.55
CA LEU A 98 0.41 -21.36 11.73
C LEU A 98 1.90 -21.48 12.03
N ALA A 99 2.75 -20.70 11.37
CA ALA A 99 4.19 -20.68 11.60
C ALA A 99 4.59 -20.15 12.99
N GLN A 100 3.80 -19.27 13.59
CA GLN A 100 3.99 -18.85 14.99
C GLN A 100 3.58 -19.95 15.98
N GLN A 101 2.52 -20.70 15.65
CA GLN A 101 1.86 -21.62 16.60
C GLN A 101 2.34 -23.07 16.50
N ASN A 102 2.93 -23.46 15.36
CA ASN A 102 3.23 -24.84 15.03
C ASN A 102 4.63 -24.99 14.40
N ASP A 103 5.16 -26.20 14.50
CA ASP A 103 6.29 -26.61 13.65
C ASP A 103 5.81 -26.85 12.22
N MET A 104 6.21 -25.96 11.32
CA MET A 104 5.82 -26.00 9.90
C MET A 104 6.68 -26.93 9.05
N GLU A 105 7.82 -27.42 9.56
CA GLU A 105 8.76 -28.22 8.76
C GLU A 105 8.15 -29.54 8.29
N GLN A 106 7.15 -30.08 9.01
CA GLN A 106 6.41 -31.26 8.57
C GLN A 106 5.61 -31.05 7.28
N TYR A 107 5.27 -29.80 6.96
CA TYR A 107 4.55 -29.43 5.74
C TYR A 107 5.48 -29.03 4.60
N LYS A 108 6.80 -29.03 4.83
CA LYS A 108 7.77 -28.59 3.85
C LYS A 108 8.12 -29.73 2.90
N ASP A 109 7.95 -29.48 1.61
CA ASP A 109 8.41 -30.37 0.57
C ASP A 109 9.95 -30.31 0.48
N ALA A 110 10.59 -31.46 0.68
CA ALA A 110 12.05 -31.54 0.72
C ALA A 110 12.74 -31.30 -0.65
N GLN A 111 12.00 -31.40 -1.76
CA GLN A 111 12.54 -31.23 -3.11
C GLN A 111 12.42 -29.78 -3.58
N THR A 112 11.28 -29.15 -3.32
CA THR A 112 11.01 -27.77 -3.76
C THR A 112 11.34 -26.74 -2.69
N GLY A 113 11.32 -27.14 -1.41
CA GLY A 113 11.44 -26.23 -0.27
C GLY A 113 10.14 -25.49 0.09
N MET A 114 9.07 -25.69 -0.70
CA MET A 114 7.76 -25.06 -0.51
C MET A 114 6.99 -25.73 0.63
N TYR A 115 6.09 -24.99 1.27
CA TYR A 115 5.17 -25.54 2.27
C TYR A 115 3.84 -25.94 1.62
N HIS A 116 3.40 -27.17 1.85
CA HIS A 116 2.10 -27.70 1.44
C HIS A 116 1.19 -27.84 2.66
N ILE A 117 0.38 -26.83 2.93
CA ILE A 117 -0.44 -26.73 4.13
C ILE A 117 -1.83 -27.25 3.86
N PRO A 118 -2.36 -28.23 4.62
CA PRO A 118 -3.71 -28.73 4.43
C PRO A 118 -4.76 -27.62 4.47
N CYS A 119 -5.71 -27.63 3.53
CA CYS A 119 -6.70 -26.56 3.41
C CYS A 119 -7.51 -26.34 4.68
N ALA A 120 -8.01 -27.43 5.27
CA ALA A 120 -8.81 -27.37 6.49
C ALA A 120 -8.06 -26.68 7.63
N LEU A 121 -6.74 -26.89 7.74
CA LEU A 121 -5.92 -26.31 8.79
C LEU A 121 -5.75 -24.80 8.59
N LEU A 122 -5.39 -24.37 7.38
CA LEU A 122 -5.20 -22.95 7.08
C LEU A 122 -6.52 -22.19 7.14
N GLU A 123 -7.58 -22.72 6.54
CA GLU A 123 -8.90 -22.09 6.51
C GLU A 123 -9.49 -21.94 7.90
N GLU A 124 -9.40 -22.97 8.75
CA GLU A 124 -9.84 -22.87 10.15
C GLU A 124 -9.05 -21.78 10.89
N GLN A 125 -7.75 -21.68 10.63
CA GLN A 125 -6.92 -20.65 11.25
C GLN A 125 -7.34 -19.24 10.83
N VAL A 126 -7.61 -19.01 9.53
CA VAL A 126 -8.07 -17.71 9.03
C VAL A 126 -9.45 -17.37 9.60
N MET A 127 -10.40 -18.30 9.54
CA MET A 127 -11.79 -18.07 9.96
C MET A 127 -11.96 -17.81 11.47
N LYS A 128 -10.95 -18.14 12.30
CA LYS A 128 -10.92 -17.70 13.71
C LYS A 128 -10.84 -16.19 13.86
N TYR A 129 -10.18 -15.51 12.92
CA TYR A 129 -9.93 -14.07 12.98
C TYR A 129 -10.79 -13.28 11.99
N PHE A 130 -11.29 -13.91 10.93
CA PHE A 130 -12.06 -13.24 9.88
C PHE A 130 -13.43 -13.89 9.71
N ASP A 131 -14.49 -13.08 9.74
CA ASP A 131 -15.84 -13.54 9.43
C ASP A 131 -16.06 -13.59 7.92
N ILE A 132 -15.50 -14.61 7.28
CA ILE A 132 -15.50 -14.79 5.82
C ILE A 132 -15.76 -16.26 5.44
N PRO A 133 -16.33 -16.51 4.24
CA PRO A 133 -16.49 -17.85 3.72
C PRO A 133 -15.15 -18.45 3.24
N ARG A 134 -15.07 -19.79 3.21
CA ARG A 134 -13.86 -20.52 2.73
C ARG A 134 -13.56 -20.21 1.27
N GLU A 135 -14.61 -20.00 0.50
CA GLU A 135 -14.56 -19.70 -0.92
C GLU A 135 -13.70 -18.45 -1.17
N GLN A 136 -13.85 -17.41 -0.36
CA GLN A 136 -13.05 -16.19 -0.46
C GLN A 136 -11.55 -16.44 -0.17
N ILE A 137 -11.23 -17.31 0.79
CA ILE A 137 -9.84 -17.69 1.10
C ILE A 137 -9.20 -18.40 -0.12
N ARG A 138 -9.99 -19.22 -0.83
CA ARG A 138 -9.56 -20.00 -2.00
C ARG A 138 -9.39 -19.19 -3.28
N GLU A 139 -9.87 -17.94 -3.32
CA GLU A 139 -9.71 -17.04 -4.48
C GLU A 139 -8.26 -16.54 -4.67
N GLY A 140 -7.35 -16.85 -3.73
CA GLY A 140 -5.93 -16.52 -3.85
C GLY A 140 -5.25 -17.22 -5.03
N TYR A 141 -5.10 -16.49 -6.15
CA TYR A 141 -4.82 -16.97 -7.52
C TYR A 141 -3.63 -17.92 -7.71
N ASN A 142 -2.76 -18.14 -6.72
CA ASN A 142 -1.58 -19.02 -6.85
C ASN A 142 -1.29 -19.90 -5.63
N TRP A 143 -2.07 -19.80 -4.55
CA TRP A 143 -1.77 -20.53 -3.31
C TRP A 143 -2.59 -21.80 -3.19
N TYR A 144 -3.90 -21.72 -3.45
CA TYR A 144 -4.77 -22.88 -3.32
C TYR A 144 -4.56 -23.89 -4.46
N GLN A 145 -4.25 -25.14 -4.10
CA GLN A 145 -4.04 -26.27 -5.01
C GLN A 145 -5.25 -27.24 -4.92
N PRO A 146 -6.27 -27.08 -5.79
CA PRO A 146 -7.52 -27.84 -5.68
C PRO A 146 -7.35 -29.36 -5.84
N ASP A 147 -6.40 -29.78 -6.69
CA ASP A 147 -6.15 -31.21 -6.96
C ASP A 147 -5.53 -31.94 -5.77
N GLY A 148 -4.85 -31.21 -4.88
CA GLY A 148 -4.17 -31.78 -3.71
C GLY A 148 -4.82 -31.42 -2.37
N ASP A 149 -5.79 -30.52 -2.37
CA ASP A 149 -6.43 -29.96 -1.17
C ASP A 149 -5.43 -29.37 -0.15
N TYR A 150 -4.49 -28.58 -0.66
CA TYR A 150 -3.54 -27.82 0.16
C TYR A 150 -3.32 -26.40 -0.39
N TYR A 151 -2.76 -25.54 0.45
CA TYR A 151 -2.17 -24.26 0.04
C TYR A 151 -0.66 -24.43 -0.12
N GLU A 152 -0.13 -24.01 -1.26
CA GLU A 152 1.31 -23.95 -1.54
C GLU A 152 1.82 -22.55 -1.17
N ALA A 153 2.81 -22.48 -0.29
CA ALA A 153 3.46 -21.25 0.12
C ALA A 153 4.98 -21.37 -0.01
N ASP A 154 5.61 -20.36 -0.61
CA ASP A 154 7.05 -20.18 -0.46
C ASP A 154 7.34 -19.68 0.97
N ALA A 155 8.56 -19.89 1.47
CA ALA A 155 8.97 -19.34 2.76
C ALA A 155 8.62 -17.84 2.81
N ALA A 156 8.04 -17.39 3.94
CA ALA A 156 7.50 -16.04 4.08
C ALA A 156 8.43 -14.98 3.46
N PRO A 157 8.04 -14.31 2.34
CA PRO A 157 8.76 -13.17 1.83
C PRO A 157 9.11 -12.20 2.95
N ASP A 158 10.42 -12.02 3.14
CA ASP A 158 10.93 -10.85 3.83
C ASP A 158 10.63 -9.66 2.92
N PHE A 159 9.52 -8.97 3.21
CA PHE A 159 9.16 -7.74 2.50
C PHE A 159 10.23 -6.64 2.67
N GLY A 160 11.24 -6.85 3.52
CA GLY A 160 12.34 -5.93 3.73
C GLY A 160 11.90 -4.61 4.38
N ASN A 161 10.63 -4.53 4.80
CA ASN A 161 10.04 -3.37 5.40
C ASN A 161 10.07 -3.53 6.92
N THR A 162 10.45 -2.46 7.61
CA THR A 162 10.37 -2.37 9.06
C THR A 162 8.93 -2.04 9.42
N ILE A 163 8.28 -2.89 10.20
CA ILE A 163 6.97 -2.63 10.79
C ILE A 163 7.19 -2.31 12.26
N ARG A 164 6.63 -1.21 12.76
CA ARG A 164 6.61 -0.91 14.20
C ARG A 164 5.26 -0.43 14.65
N MET A 165 4.87 -0.87 15.84
CA MET A 165 3.70 -0.35 16.54
C MET A 165 4.03 1.04 17.11
N ILE A 166 3.15 2.00 16.87
CA ILE A 166 3.23 3.39 17.33
C ILE A 166 2.46 3.55 18.63
N GLY A 167 1.30 2.90 18.71
CA GLY A 167 0.43 2.98 19.86
C GLY A 167 -0.67 1.94 19.80
N GLN A 168 -1.27 1.68 20.96
CA GLN A 168 -2.40 0.79 21.08
C GLN A 168 -3.38 1.34 22.10
N LYS A 169 -4.65 1.02 21.89
CA LYS A 169 -5.74 1.34 22.80
C LYS A 169 -6.76 0.23 22.79
N GLU A 170 -6.98 -0.35 23.96
CA GLU A 170 -8.02 -1.34 24.20
C GLU A 170 -9.23 -0.68 24.88
N THR A 171 -10.41 -1.12 24.47
CA THR A 171 -11.72 -0.76 25.03
C THR A 171 -12.46 -2.05 25.41
N GLU A 172 -13.67 -1.94 25.94
CA GLU A 172 -14.49 -3.12 26.25
C GLU A 172 -14.79 -3.97 25.00
N ASP A 173 -15.00 -3.31 23.86
CA ASP A 173 -15.50 -3.96 22.63
C ASP A 173 -14.44 -4.09 21.52
N ALA A 174 -13.28 -3.41 21.64
CA ALA A 174 -12.30 -3.36 20.57
C ALA A 174 -10.86 -3.10 21.04
N LEU A 175 -9.91 -3.62 20.28
CA LEU A 175 -8.49 -3.26 20.32
C LEU A 175 -8.15 -2.48 19.06
N THR A 176 -7.55 -1.31 19.23
CA THR A 176 -7.02 -0.49 18.13
C THR A 176 -5.51 -0.39 18.26
N ALA A 177 -4.80 -0.55 17.16
CA ALA A 177 -3.34 -0.48 17.13
C ALA A 177 -2.86 0.27 15.89
N ASP A 178 -2.02 1.25 16.13
CA ASP A 178 -1.40 2.09 15.11
C ASP A 178 -0.01 1.53 14.80
N PHE A 179 0.30 1.39 13.52
CA PHE A 179 1.58 0.90 13.02
C PHE A 179 2.16 1.90 12.03
N TYR A 180 3.47 1.89 11.86
CA TYR A 180 4.07 2.35 10.61
C TYR A 180 4.78 1.20 9.90
N VAL A 181 4.81 1.33 8.58
CA VAL A 181 5.62 0.52 7.66
C VAL A 181 6.69 1.44 7.11
N ALA A 182 7.96 1.08 7.25
CA ALA A 182 9.09 1.81 6.69
C ALA A 182 9.91 0.92 5.76
N ASP A 183 10.54 1.50 4.73
CA ASP A 183 11.49 0.76 3.90
C ASP A 183 12.84 0.57 4.61
N LYS A 184 13.78 -0.11 3.92
CA LYS A 184 15.13 -0.38 4.45
C LYS A 184 15.95 0.87 4.80
N SER A 185 15.60 2.04 4.28
CA SER A 185 16.25 3.30 4.61
C SER A 185 15.71 3.95 5.88
N GLY A 186 14.66 3.38 6.49
CA GLY A 186 13.95 3.95 7.62
C GLY A 186 12.88 4.98 7.23
N ARG A 187 12.63 5.16 5.92
CA ARG A 187 11.57 6.04 5.43
C ARG A 187 10.21 5.40 5.68
N ILE A 188 9.35 6.10 6.42
CA ILE A 188 7.96 5.69 6.64
C ILE A 188 7.21 5.73 5.30
N LEU A 189 6.75 4.56 4.86
CA LEU A 189 5.94 4.36 3.67
C LEU A 189 4.46 4.60 3.98
N ARG A 190 3.98 4.10 5.12
CA ARG A 190 2.58 4.18 5.55
C ARG A 190 2.47 4.17 7.07
N GLU A 191 1.40 4.75 7.59
CA GLU A 191 0.95 4.53 8.97
C GLU A 191 -0.47 3.97 8.92
N VAL A 192 -0.75 2.89 9.64
CA VAL A 192 -2.03 2.17 9.56
C VAL A 192 -2.62 1.85 10.93
N ARG A 193 -3.92 2.10 11.09
CA ARG A 193 -4.72 1.76 12.27
C ARG A 193 -5.45 0.47 11.98
N LEU A 194 -5.08 -0.58 12.68
CA LEU A 194 -5.77 -1.85 12.71
C LEU A 194 -6.78 -1.84 13.85
N THR A 195 -8.02 -2.20 13.56
CA THR A 195 -9.09 -2.36 14.54
C THR A 195 -9.48 -3.83 14.59
N LEU A 196 -9.46 -4.40 15.80
CA LEU A 196 -9.98 -5.72 16.10
C LEU A 196 -11.19 -5.58 17.01
N GLN A 197 -12.27 -6.29 16.69
CA GLN A 197 -13.42 -6.45 17.56
C GLN A 197 -13.13 -7.52 18.61
N LYS A 198 -13.48 -7.23 19.87
CA LYS A 198 -13.33 -8.16 20.98
C LYS A 198 -14.61 -8.95 21.17
N GLU A 199 -14.49 -10.27 21.19
CA GLU A 199 -15.58 -11.22 21.43
C GLU A 199 -15.21 -12.13 22.61
N GLY A 200 -15.49 -11.66 23.83
CA GLY A 200 -15.05 -12.34 25.04
C GLY A 200 -13.54 -12.23 25.24
N GLU A 201 -12.83 -13.35 25.17
CA GLU A 201 -11.36 -13.42 25.23
C GLU A 201 -10.70 -13.46 23.84
N GLU A 202 -11.50 -13.52 22.77
CA GLU A 202 -11.02 -13.60 21.39
C GLU A 202 -11.10 -12.25 20.67
N TYR A 203 -10.29 -12.12 19.62
CA TYR A 203 -10.27 -10.94 18.76
C TYR A 203 -10.53 -11.34 17.30
N ARG A 204 -11.43 -10.59 16.65
CA ARG A 204 -11.68 -10.68 15.22
C ARG A 204 -11.25 -9.42 14.50
N TYR A 205 -10.77 -9.57 13.28
CA TYR A 205 -10.52 -8.44 12.40
C TYR A 205 -11.81 -7.65 12.16
N ALA A 206 -11.75 -6.34 12.37
CA ALA A 206 -12.83 -5.44 12.01
C ALA A 206 -12.44 -4.62 10.78
N SER A 207 -11.35 -3.84 10.87
CA SER A 207 -10.93 -2.94 9.80
C SER A 207 -9.45 -2.55 9.86
N CYS A 208 -8.93 -2.00 8.77
CA CYS A 208 -7.60 -1.40 8.68
C CYS A 208 -7.65 -0.12 7.84
N HIS A 209 -7.23 0.99 8.43
CA HIS A 209 -7.25 2.34 7.82
C HIS A 209 -5.88 3.00 7.92
N SER A 210 -5.64 4.11 7.21
CA SER A 210 -4.44 4.91 7.45
C SER A 210 -4.52 5.69 8.79
N VAL A 211 -3.46 5.69 9.62
CA VAL A 211 -3.36 6.59 10.80
C VAL A 211 -3.10 8.01 10.34
N ASN A 212 -2.23 8.16 9.33
CA ASN A 212 -2.07 9.39 8.58
C ASN A 212 -3.08 9.39 7.44
N ARG A 213 -4.30 9.74 7.84
CA ARG A 213 -5.37 10.38 7.07
C ARG A 213 -5.34 10.07 5.56
N ASP A 214 -6.25 9.20 5.10
CA ASP A 214 -6.37 8.66 3.73
C ASP A 214 -6.14 9.69 2.61
N TYR A 215 -6.46 10.95 2.85
CA TYR A 215 -6.18 12.04 1.93
C TYR A 215 -4.70 12.22 1.55
N TYR A 216 -3.70 11.93 2.41
CA TYR A 216 -2.29 12.17 2.05
C TYR A 216 -1.84 11.19 0.98
N GLY A 217 -2.06 9.89 1.22
CA GLY A 217 -1.78 8.84 0.24
C GLY A 217 -2.50 9.09 -1.08
N ASN A 218 -3.74 9.58 -1.01
CA ASN A 218 -4.55 9.90 -2.18
C ASN A 218 -4.09 11.18 -2.89
N CYS A 219 -3.63 12.21 -2.18
CA CYS A 219 -3.01 13.39 -2.78
C CYS A 219 -1.77 13.03 -3.60
N VAL A 220 -0.90 12.15 -3.05
CA VAL A 220 0.35 11.73 -3.71
C VAL A 220 0.07 10.84 -4.91
N SER A 221 -0.79 9.83 -4.73
CA SER A 221 -1.09 8.85 -5.77
C SER A 221 -1.88 9.48 -6.92
N MET A 222 -2.79 10.42 -6.63
CA MET A 222 -3.49 11.22 -7.63
C MET A 222 -2.53 12.12 -8.43
N ASP A 223 -1.57 12.77 -7.77
CA ASP A 223 -0.59 13.63 -8.46
C ASP A 223 0.31 12.83 -9.42
N ILE A 224 0.66 11.60 -9.03
CA ILE A 224 1.42 10.67 -9.88
C ILE A 224 0.58 10.23 -11.09
N ALA A 225 -0.70 9.96 -10.87
CA ALA A 225 -1.61 9.43 -11.88
C ALA A 225 -2.08 10.48 -12.88
N LEU A 226 -2.37 11.69 -12.40
CA LEU A 226 -2.99 12.76 -13.16
C LEU A 226 -1.97 13.87 -13.42
N LEU A 227 -1.27 13.78 -14.56
CA LEU A 227 -0.23 14.71 -14.98
C LEU A 227 -0.56 15.36 -16.31
N GLY A 228 0.01 16.55 -16.56
CA GLY A 228 -0.18 17.27 -17.81
C GLY A 228 -1.61 17.80 -17.92
N ASP A 229 -2.29 17.51 -19.04
CA ASP A 229 -3.64 18.02 -19.31
C ASP A 229 -4.71 17.42 -18.38
N ASP A 230 -4.41 16.28 -17.76
CA ASP A 230 -5.32 15.58 -16.85
C ASP A 230 -5.07 15.96 -15.38
N GLU A 231 -4.10 16.84 -15.10
CA GLU A 231 -3.75 17.27 -13.75
C GLU A 231 -4.93 17.97 -13.05
N LEU A 232 -5.30 17.45 -11.86
CA LEU A 232 -6.42 17.99 -11.09
C LEU A 232 -6.00 19.24 -10.30
N ILE A 233 -6.38 20.42 -10.79
CA ILE A 233 -6.17 21.74 -10.17
C ILE A 233 -7.47 22.52 -10.30
N PHE A 234 -8.02 22.99 -9.18
CA PHE A 234 -9.29 23.71 -9.19
C PHE A 234 -9.49 24.54 -7.92
N GLU A 235 -10.25 25.64 -8.04
CA GLU A 235 -10.73 26.43 -6.90
C GLU A 235 -12.10 25.97 -6.42
N LYS A 236 -12.94 25.46 -7.34
CA LYS A 236 -14.26 24.90 -7.08
C LYS A 236 -14.47 23.64 -7.93
N SER A 237 -15.09 22.63 -7.36
CA SER A 237 -15.32 21.34 -8.04
C SER A 237 -16.23 21.45 -9.28
N THR A 238 -17.13 22.44 -9.31
CA THR A 238 -18.01 22.73 -10.46
C THR A 238 -17.28 23.27 -11.68
N ASP A 239 -16.04 23.73 -11.52
CA ASP A 239 -15.24 24.33 -12.59
C ASP A 239 -14.31 23.29 -13.26
N ILE A 240 -14.30 22.05 -12.76
CA ILE A 240 -13.46 20.97 -13.29
C ILE A 240 -14.05 20.49 -14.63
N PRO A 241 -13.29 20.49 -15.74
CA PRO A 241 -13.76 19.98 -17.02
C PRO A 241 -14.13 18.49 -16.97
N SER A 242 -15.16 18.07 -17.73
CA SER A 242 -15.64 16.68 -17.74
C SER A 242 -14.55 15.67 -18.07
N LYS A 243 -13.61 16.02 -18.96
CA LYS A 243 -12.46 15.15 -19.28
C LYS A 243 -11.55 14.89 -18.08
N GLN A 244 -11.28 15.90 -17.25
CA GLN A 244 -10.47 15.76 -16.04
C GLN A 244 -11.24 15.00 -14.95
N LEU A 245 -12.55 15.28 -14.80
CA LEU A 245 -13.43 14.49 -13.93
C LEU A 245 -13.43 13.01 -14.33
N PHE A 246 -13.54 12.71 -15.62
CA PHE A 246 -13.51 11.34 -16.13
C PHE A 246 -12.17 10.65 -15.82
N ALA A 247 -11.03 11.31 -16.08
CA ALA A 247 -9.72 10.76 -15.75
C ALA A 247 -9.55 10.50 -14.24
N PHE A 248 -10.03 11.42 -13.39
CA PHE A 248 -10.03 11.27 -11.95
C PHE A 248 -10.92 10.11 -11.46
N ALA A 249 -12.15 10.00 -11.99
CA ALA A 249 -13.05 8.89 -11.67
C ALA A 249 -12.44 7.54 -12.06
N MET A 250 -11.83 7.45 -13.25
CA MET A 250 -11.14 6.25 -13.71
C MET A 250 -9.95 5.88 -12.82
N TYR A 251 -9.21 6.87 -12.33
CA TYR A 251 -8.15 6.65 -11.34
C TYR A 251 -8.70 6.06 -10.04
N ILE A 252 -9.75 6.65 -9.49
CA ILE A 252 -10.38 6.19 -8.24
C ILE A 252 -10.92 4.76 -8.42
N ILE A 253 -11.68 4.50 -9.48
CA ILE A 253 -12.26 3.17 -9.73
C ILE A 253 -11.17 2.10 -9.78
N ASN A 254 -10.03 2.40 -10.40
CA ASN A 254 -8.93 1.46 -10.52
C ASN A 254 -8.12 1.28 -9.21
N GLN A 255 -7.82 2.37 -8.49
CA GLN A 255 -6.94 2.32 -7.31
C GLN A 255 -7.69 1.98 -6.01
N GLU A 256 -8.87 2.57 -5.82
CA GLU A 256 -9.69 2.37 -4.62
C GLU A 256 -10.62 1.16 -4.76
N GLY A 257 -10.64 0.52 -5.94
CA GLY A 257 -11.41 -0.69 -6.17
C GLY A 257 -12.93 -0.48 -6.08
N ILE A 258 -13.44 0.70 -6.42
CA ILE A 258 -14.88 0.95 -6.45
C ILE A 258 -15.55 -0.08 -7.37
N GLN A 259 -16.45 -0.88 -6.79
CA GLN A 259 -17.23 -1.91 -7.49
C GLN A 259 -16.32 -2.93 -8.21
N ARG A 260 -15.16 -3.25 -7.62
CA ARG A 260 -14.16 -4.17 -8.19
C ARG A 260 -14.70 -5.55 -8.51
N GLU A 261 -15.68 -6.01 -7.73
CA GLU A 261 -16.45 -7.23 -7.96
C GLU A 261 -17.17 -7.26 -9.33
N ASN A 262 -17.47 -6.09 -9.92
CA ASN A 262 -18.20 -5.98 -11.17
C ASN A 262 -17.29 -5.85 -12.40
N TRP A 263 -15.97 -5.81 -12.24
CA TRP A 263 -15.02 -5.57 -13.33
C TRP A 263 -15.13 -6.60 -14.47
N GLU A 264 -15.29 -7.89 -14.14
CA GLU A 264 -15.49 -8.94 -15.14
C GLU A 264 -16.83 -8.80 -15.87
N ALA A 265 -17.89 -8.42 -15.13
CA ALA A 265 -19.23 -8.26 -15.67
C ALA A 265 -19.30 -7.07 -16.66
N TRP A 266 -18.55 -6.01 -16.41
CA TRP A 266 -18.49 -4.84 -17.27
C TRP A 266 -17.76 -5.10 -18.59
N GLN A 267 -16.81 -6.04 -18.62
CA GLN A 267 -15.99 -6.34 -19.81
C GLN A 267 -15.34 -5.08 -20.44
N GLY A 268 -15.02 -4.07 -19.63
CA GLY A 268 -14.52 -2.77 -20.09
C GLY A 268 -15.59 -1.74 -20.49
N ASN A 269 -16.86 -1.98 -20.15
CA ASN A 269 -17.94 -1.00 -20.29
C ASN A 269 -18.32 -0.48 -18.91
N ILE A 270 -17.83 0.69 -18.54
CA ILE A 270 -18.05 1.26 -17.20
C ILE A 270 -19.36 2.05 -17.20
N PRO A 271 -20.33 1.71 -16.36
CA PRO A 271 -21.60 2.46 -16.26
C PRO A 271 -21.41 3.93 -15.83
N LEU A 272 -22.28 4.81 -16.31
CA LEU A 272 -22.26 6.24 -15.95
C LEU A 272 -22.47 6.46 -14.45
N ASP A 273 -23.38 5.73 -13.82
CA ASP A 273 -23.66 5.83 -12.39
C ASP A 273 -22.46 5.46 -11.51
N VAL A 274 -21.58 4.57 -11.98
CA VAL A 274 -20.31 4.24 -11.32
C VAL A 274 -19.33 5.42 -11.38
N ILE A 275 -19.25 6.12 -12.51
CA ILE A 275 -18.43 7.33 -12.65
C ILE A 275 -18.95 8.42 -11.71
N GLU A 276 -20.27 8.65 -11.70
CA GLU A 276 -20.92 9.62 -10.81
C GLU A 276 -20.70 9.27 -9.33
N GLN A 277 -20.83 7.99 -8.97
CA GLN A 277 -20.56 7.50 -7.62
C GLN A 277 -19.12 7.81 -7.22
N ALA A 278 -18.14 7.46 -8.06
CA ALA A 278 -16.73 7.69 -7.78
C ALA A 278 -16.43 9.19 -7.56
N LEU A 279 -16.99 10.07 -8.39
CA LEU A 279 -16.84 11.51 -8.24
C LEU A 279 -17.45 12.02 -6.92
N SER A 280 -18.65 11.55 -6.57
CA SER A 280 -19.38 12.00 -5.37
C SER A 280 -18.69 11.65 -4.05
N CYS A 281 -17.87 10.59 -4.04
CA CYS A 281 -17.08 10.20 -2.87
C CYS A 281 -16.00 11.23 -2.54
N TYR A 282 -15.46 11.93 -3.54
CA TYR A 282 -14.25 12.76 -3.38
C TYR A 282 -14.47 14.25 -3.65
N LEU A 283 -15.56 14.60 -4.34
CA LEU A 283 -15.91 15.96 -4.71
C LEU A 283 -17.33 16.27 -4.23
N GLY A 284 -17.59 17.54 -3.97
CA GLY A 284 -18.93 18.03 -3.68
C GLY A 284 -19.79 18.09 -4.95
N GLU A 285 -20.38 19.26 -5.21
CA GLU A 285 -21.10 19.48 -6.47
C GLU A 285 -20.14 19.46 -7.66
N VAL A 286 -20.46 18.66 -8.69
CA VAL A 286 -19.70 18.58 -9.95
C VAL A 286 -20.66 18.69 -11.13
N TYR A 287 -20.18 19.24 -12.24
CA TYR A 287 -20.88 19.24 -13.52
C TYR A 287 -20.13 18.32 -14.48
N PHE A 288 -20.63 17.09 -14.61
CA PHE A 288 -20.06 16.09 -15.48
C PHE A 288 -20.96 15.90 -16.70
N ASP A 289 -20.48 16.29 -17.88
CA ASP A 289 -21.16 16.02 -19.15
C ASP A 289 -20.54 14.79 -19.83
N PRO A 290 -21.23 13.63 -19.83
CA PRO A 290 -20.70 12.42 -20.42
C PRO A 290 -20.56 12.52 -21.96
N GLU A 291 -21.31 13.41 -22.62
CA GLU A 291 -21.22 13.60 -24.08
C GLU A 291 -19.91 14.26 -24.52
N GLU A 292 -19.19 14.92 -23.58
CA GLU A 292 -17.86 15.47 -23.85
C GLU A 292 -16.76 14.39 -23.90
N ILE A 293 -17.09 13.15 -23.55
CA ILE A 293 -16.13 12.04 -23.49
C ILE A 293 -16.27 11.17 -24.74
N GLU A 294 -15.17 11.04 -25.51
CA GLU A 294 -15.16 10.42 -26.85
C GLU A 294 -15.73 8.98 -26.88
N ASN A 295 -15.59 8.22 -25.81
CA ASN A 295 -15.96 6.82 -25.74
C ASN A 295 -17.28 6.54 -24.98
N TYR A 296 -18.07 7.57 -24.72
CA TYR A 296 -19.39 7.42 -24.10
C TYR A 296 -20.43 6.88 -25.09
N ASP A 297 -21.15 5.84 -24.70
CA ASP A 297 -22.32 5.31 -25.39
C ASP A 297 -23.60 5.81 -24.70
N PRO A 298 -24.31 6.80 -25.27
CA PRO A 298 -25.51 7.36 -24.66
C PRO A 298 -26.71 6.40 -24.68
N GLN A 299 -26.72 5.36 -25.53
CA GLN A 299 -27.83 4.42 -25.59
C GLN A 299 -27.81 3.47 -24.39
N ASN A 300 -26.61 3.01 -24.03
CA ASN A 300 -26.40 2.08 -22.94
C ASN A 300 -25.93 2.76 -21.64
N GLN A 301 -25.63 4.07 -21.69
CA GLN A 301 -25.09 4.87 -20.58
C GLN A 301 -23.80 4.29 -20.00
N VAL A 302 -22.89 3.87 -20.89
CA VAL A 302 -21.60 3.28 -20.51
C VAL A 302 -20.45 3.98 -21.22
N PHE A 303 -19.29 3.99 -20.59
CA PHE A 303 -18.02 4.38 -21.21
C PHE A 303 -17.32 3.12 -21.71
N THR A 304 -17.06 3.07 -23.01
CA THR A 304 -16.54 1.89 -23.69
C THR A 304 -15.01 1.98 -23.82
N GLY A 305 -14.25 1.07 -23.22
CA GLY A 305 -12.79 1.14 -23.36
C GLY A 305 -12.03 0.27 -22.38
N ARG A 306 -10.74 0.08 -22.64
CA ARG A 306 -9.88 -0.50 -21.61
C ARG A 306 -9.73 0.52 -20.48
N MET A 307 -9.83 0.06 -19.24
CA MET A 307 -9.45 0.87 -18.08
C MET A 307 -8.09 1.54 -18.34
N ILE A 308 -7.92 2.76 -17.84
CA ILE A 308 -6.63 3.46 -17.88
C ILE A 308 -5.65 2.66 -17.01
N GLY A 309 -5.00 1.67 -17.62
CA GLY A 309 -3.94 0.90 -17.01
C GLY A 309 -2.63 1.68 -17.09
N GLY A 310 -1.89 1.70 -15.99
CA GLY A 310 -0.55 2.29 -15.96
C GLY A 310 -0.54 3.79 -15.65
N PHE A 311 -1.20 4.19 -14.56
CA PHE A 311 -0.80 5.42 -13.88
C PHE A 311 0.63 5.23 -13.39
N GLY A 312 1.56 5.95 -14.01
CA GLY A 312 2.99 5.73 -13.87
C GLY A 312 3.70 7.04 -13.55
N GLY A 313 4.52 6.99 -12.51
CA GLY A 313 5.35 8.08 -12.05
C GLY A 313 5.77 7.79 -10.62
N ALA A 314 6.86 8.40 -10.19
CA ALA A 314 7.22 8.41 -8.79
C ALA A 314 7.73 9.81 -8.48
N ARG A 315 7.11 10.44 -7.50
CA ARG A 315 7.53 11.72 -6.94
C ARG A 315 7.58 11.52 -5.44
N ASN A 316 8.63 12.01 -4.82
CA ASN A 316 8.66 12.08 -3.37
C ASN A 316 7.77 13.25 -2.97
N ALA A 317 6.72 13.00 -2.21
CA ALA A 317 5.94 14.06 -1.61
C ALA A 317 6.43 14.28 -0.18
N ARG A 318 6.51 15.54 0.23
CA ARG A 318 6.85 15.94 1.60
C ARG A 318 5.80 16.91 2.10
N ILE A 319 5.25 16.63 3.29
CA ILE A 319 4.38 17.57 3.98
C ILE A 319 5.20 18.77 4.42
N VAL A 320 4.85 19.96 3.90
CA VAL A 320 5.47 21.24 4.27
C VAL A 320 4.75 21.85 5.45
N SER A 321 3.41 21.85 5.39
CA SER A 321 2.58 22.34 6.46
C SER A 321 1.24 21.65 6.44
N GLU A 322 0.67 21.53 7.63
CA GLU A 322 -0.65 20.98 7.84
C GLU A 322 -1.35 21.86 8.88
N ASP A 323 -2.50 22.40 8.51
CA ASP A 323 -3.32 23.23 9.38
C ASP A 323 -4.78 22.80 9.27
N GLN A 324 -5.40 22.49 10.40
CA GLN A 324 -6.80 22.09 10.45
C GLN A 324 -7.59 23.13 11.24
N ALA A 325 -8.54 23.75 10.57
CA ALA A 325 -9.51 24.67 11.15
C ALA A 325 -10.90 24.03 11.08
N GLU A 326 -11.46 23.73 12.25
CA GLU A 326 -12.72 22.99 12.38
C GLU A 326 -12.68 21.66 11.61
N ASN A 327 -13.50 21.53 10.58
CA ASN A 327 -13.60 20.36 9.72
C ASN A 327 -12.87 20.53 8.38
N VAL A 328 -12.16 21.65 8.16
CA VAL A 328 -11.39 21.87 6.94
C VAL A 328 -9.89 21.76 7.23
N LEU A 329 -9.25 20.87 6.50
CA LEU A 329 -7.81 20.69 6.47
C LEU A 329 -7.20 21.46 5.30
N THR A 330 -6.14 22.22 5.58
CA THR A 330 -5.21 22.74 4.59
C THR A 330 -3.91 21.95 4.66
N LEU A 331 -3.61 21.22 3.59
CA LEU A 331 -2.40 20.41 3.46
C LEU A 331 -1.51 20.98 2.36
N VAL A 332 -0.24 21.24 2.66
CA VAL A 332 0.74 21.74 1.70
C VAL A 332 1.80 20.68 1.49
N LEU A 333 1.95 20.22 0.25
CA LEU A 333 2.87 19.17 -0.15
C LEU A 333 3.89 19.70 -1.16
N ASP A 334 5.18 19.50 -0.88
CA ASP A 334 6.24 19.61 -1.88
C ASP A 334 6.33 18.29 -2.64
N PHE A 335 6.37 18.37 -3.97
CA PHE A 335 6.67 17.24 -4.84
C PHE A 335 8.12 17.38 -5.32
N CYS A 336 8.98 16.52 -4.81
CA CYS A 336 10.43 16.55 -4.98
C CYS A 336 10.93 15.52 -6.00
N ASP A 337 12.18 15.71 -6.41
CA ASP A 337 12.97 14.73 -7.14
C ASP A 337 13.17 13.46 -6.32
N MET A 338 13.00 12.31 -6.94
CA MET A 338 13.17 11.01 -6.27
C MET A 338 14.59 10.77 -5.76
N GLN A 339 15.58 11.38 -6.40
CA GLN A 339 17.00 11.18 -6.09
C GLN A 339 17.55 12.28 -5.17
N ASP A 340 16.80 13.38 -5.00
CA ASP A 340 17.17 14.51 -4.16
C ASP A 340 15.92 15.20 -3.58
N ASP A 341 15.59 14.86 -2.33
CA ASP A 341 14.43 15.40 -1.62
C ASP A 341 14.51 16.93 -1.36
N ASN A 342 15.65 17.56 -1.62
CA ASN A 342 15.81 19.01 -1.52
C ASN A 342 15.39 19.72 -2.81
N LYS A 343 15.32 19.00 -3.94
CA LYS A 343 14.93 19.57 -5.22
C LYS A 343 13.41 19.46 -5.39
N VAL A 344 12.72 20.53 -5.04
CA VAL A 344 11.27 20.67 -5.21
C VAL A 344 10.94 20.98 -6.67
N TYR A 345 10.05 20.21 -7.30
CA TYR A 345 9.53 20.49 -8.64
C TYR A 345 8.37 21.49 -8.61
N TYR A 346 7.49 21.34 -7.63
CA TYR A 346 6.37 22.22 -7.34
C TYR A 346 5.81 21.89 -5.96
N THR A 347 5.01 22.81 -5.45
CA THR A 347 4.25 22.65 -4.22
C THR A 347 2.76 22.63 -4.59
N LYS A 348 1.98 21.73 -3.98
CA LYS A 348 0.52 21.77 -4.05
C LYS A 348 -0.09 22.08 -2.70
N THR A 349 -1.16 22.85 -2.72
CA THR A 349 -1.99 23.14 -1.55
C THR A 349 -3.36 22.53 -1.77
N TYR A 350 -3.74 21.63 -0.87
CA TYR A 350 -5.03 20.95 -0.86
C TYR A 350 -5.86 21.55 0.27
N LYS A 351 -7.10 21.92 -0.04
CA LYS A 351 -8.13 22.15 0.98
C LYS A 351 -9.10 20.99 0.96
N ILE A 352 -9.29 20.36 2.11
CA ILE A 352 -9.99 19.10 2.24
C ILE A 352 -11.02 19.24 3.35
N GLN A 353 -12.27 18.96 3.02
CA GLN A 353 -13.36 18.87 3.98
C GLN A 353 -13.34 17.49 4.62
N ILE A 354 -13.21 17.40 5.93
CA ILE A 354 -13.29 16.17 6.71
C ILE A 354 -14.71 16.03 7.28
N ASN A 355 -15.40 14.93 6.96
CA ASN A 355 -16.77 14.64 7.38
C ASN A 355 -16.82 13.28 8.09
N GLY A 356 -16.33 13.25 9.34
CA GLY A 356 -16.17 12.01 10.09
C GLY A 356 -15.05 11.15 9.49
N GLU A 357 -15.43 9.98 8.96
CA GLU A 357 -14.50 9.03 8.31
C GLU A 357 -14.32 9.29 6.82
N SER A 358 -15.12 10.19 6.23
CA SER A 358 -15.02 10.58 4.81
C SER A 358 -14.33 11.93 4.63
N TYR A 359 -13.86 12.20 3.41
CA TYR A 359 -13.32 13.51 3.07
C TYR A 359 -13.62 13.89 1.62
N GLN A 360 -13.63 15.20 1.34
CA GLN A 360 -13.85 15.75 0.00
C GLN A 360 -12.85 16.86 -0.31
N TYR A 361 -12.35 16.93 -1.54
CA TYR A 361 -11.50 18.01 -1.99
C TYR A 361 -12.34 19.27 -2.26
N LEU A 362 -12.00 20.36 -1.57
CA LEU A 362 -12.62 21.67 -1.76
C LEU A 362 -11.89 22.49 -2.83
N SER A 363 -10.56 22.43 -2.82
CA SER A 363 -9.71 23.09 -3.82
C SER A 363 -8.32 22.46 -3.86
N ILE A 364 -7.68 22.49 -5.02
CA ILE A 364 -6.29 22.08 -5.21
C ILE A 364 -5.58 23.17 -6.02
N ALA A 365 -4.55 23.76 -5.44
CA ALA A 365 -3.70 24.76 -6.08
C ALA A 365 -2.28 24.23 -6.26
N LYS A 366 -1.60 24.68 -7.31
CA LYS A 366 -0.21 24.35 -7.62
C LYS A 366 0.63 25.61 -7.74
N GLN A 367 1.81 25.56 -7.15
CA GLN A 367 2.80 26.63 -7.22
C GLN A 367 4.15 26.06 -7.71
N MET A 368 4.75 26.70 -8.70
CA MET A 368 6.11 26.38 -9.13
C MET A 368 7.12 27.05 -8.19
N PRO A 369 8.31 26.47 -7.98
CA PRO A 369 9.37 27.10 -7.19
C PRO A 369 9.73 28.47 -7.76
N GLU A 370 10.01 29.44 -6.89
CA GLU A 370 10.60 30.71 -7.32
C GLU A 370 12.04 30.43 -7.79
N ASN A 371 12.35 30.79 -9.04
CA ASN A 371 13.67 30.60 -9.65
C ASN A 371 14.74 31.53 -9.08
#